data_AF-I4ET90-F1
#
_entry.id   AF-I4ET90-F1
#
_cell.length_a   1.000
_cell.length_b   1.000
_cell.length_c   1.000
_cell.angle_alpha   90.00
_cell.angle_beta   90.00
_cell.angle_gamma   90.00
#
_symmetry.space_group_name_H-M   'P 1'
#
loop_
_entity.id
_entity.type
_entity.pdbx_description
1 polymer ?
#
loop_
_entity_poly.entity_id
_entity_poly.type
_entity_poly.pdbx_seq_one_letter_code
_entity_poly.pdbx_strand_id
1 'polypeptide(L)'
;MSLADEAGRATDDRAAGLDDPYASDPRRPATSALTPWWRWLFLLPGLAAVVYGAHGLLTAGGRVPLASWLTWFVGSALLHDLVLAPVWIGLGWLSTRLLPRAARPPVVVAAAVTGVLTLVALPFVLGFGADPANDSFLPRDYGRDLLLVALAVWVVAAVWAVVAVRRSRVP
;
A
#
# COMPACT_ATOMS: atom_id res chain seq x y z
N MET A 1 32.02 -6.48 -26.78
CA MET A 1 32.02 -5.47 -25.72
C MET A 1 31.80 -6.21 -24.42
N SER A 2 32.84 -6.36 -23.60
CA SER A 2 32.84 -7.22 -22.41
C SER A 2 32.25 -6.48 -21.20
N LEU A 3 31.59 -7.17 -20.27
CA LEU A 3 31.15 -6.59 -18.99
C LEU A 3 32.34 -6.01 -18.19
N ALA A 4 33.55 -6.50 -18.43
CA ALA A 4 34.78 -5.94 -17.87
C ALA A 4 35.12 -4.55 -18.44
N ASP A 5 34.77 -4.27 -19.71
CA ASP A 5 34.99 -2.97 -20.34
C ASP A 5 33.99 -1.91 -19.83
N GLU A 6 32.84 -2.35 -19.31
CA GLU A 6 31.77 -1.49 -18.78
C GLU A 6 32.05 -1.09 -17.33
N ALA A 7 32.56 -2.02 -16.52
CA ALA A 7 33.01 -1.74 -15.14
C ALA A 7 34.18 -0.74 -15.06
N GLY A 8 35.01 -0.64 -16.11
CA GLY A 8 36.12 0.32 -16.18
C GLY A 8 35.70 1.77 -16.44
N ARG A 9 34.47 2.03 -16.91
CA ARG A 9 33.95 3.39 -17.18
C ARG A 9 33.32 4.08 -15.96
N ALA A 10 33.27 3.42 -14.80
CA ALA A 10 32.48 3.88 -13.65
C ALA A 10 33.18 4.87 -12.70
N THR A 11 34.42 5.25 -12.96
CA THR A 11 35.04 6.44 -12.33
C THR A 11 34.86 7.63 -13.25
N ASP A 12 33.63 8.16 -13.31
CA ASP A 12 33.40 9.50 -13.82
C ASP A 12 33.90 10.48 -12.75
N ASP A 13 35.07 11.09 -12.98
CA ASP A 13 35.67 12.07 -12.06
C ASP A 13 34.74 13.27 -11.77
N ARG A 14 33.69 13.48 -12.59
CA ARG A 14 32.65 14.48 -12.33
C ARG A 14 31.76 14.14 -11.13
N ALA A 15 31.56 12.85 -10.82
CA ALA A 15 30.78 12.42 -9.66
C ALA A 15 31.57 12.52 -8.35
N ALA A 16 32.90 12.49 -8.41
CA ALA A 16 33.79 12.57 -7.24
C ALA A 16 33.77 13.96 -6.55
N GLY A 17 33.26 15.00 -7.23
CA GLY A 17 33.14 16.36 -6.67
C GLY A 17 31.82 16.65 -5.97
N LEU A 18 30.84 15.74 -6.03
CA LEU A 18 29.59 15.85 -5.28
C LEU A 18 29.75 15.03 -4.01
N ASP A 19 29.76 15.72 -2.87
CA ASP A 19 29.76 15.13 -1.53
C ASP A 19 28.38 14.47 -1.31
N ASP A 20 28.08 13.42 -2.08
CA ASP A 20 26.80 12.72 -2.08
C ASP A 20 26.74 11.82 -0.84
N PRO A 21 25.94 12.17 0.18
CA PRO A 21 25.84 11.39 1.41
C PRO A 21 25.30 9.97 1.17
N TYR A 22 24.78 9.70 -0.03
CA TYR A 22 24.21 8.42 -0.44
C TYR A 22 25.10 7.65 -1.41
N ALA A 23 26.30 8.13 -1.76
CA ALA A 23 27.27 7.35 -2.51
C ALA A 23 27.65 6.09 -1.69
N SER A 24 27.16 4.94 -2.12
CA SER A 24 27.45 3.67 -1.46
C SER A 24 28.92 3.32 -1.69
N ASP A 25 29.76 3.49 -0.65
CA ASP A 25 31.17 3.12 -0.70
C ASP A 25 31.31 1.62 -1.02
N PRO A 26 31.81 1.23 -2.22
CA PRO A 26 31.92 -0.17 -2.61
C PRO A 26 33.01 -0.90 -1.80
N ARG A 27 33.86 -0.16 -1.06
CA ARG A 27 34.89 -0.72 -0.17
C ARG A 27 34.36 -1.01 1.23
N ARG A 28 33.15 -0.55 1.58
CA ARG A 28 32.50 -0.93 2.84
C ARG A 28 32.12 -2.41 2.76
N PRO A 29 32.58 -3.26 3.70
CA PRO A 29 32.12 -4.63 3.75
C PRO A 29 30.59 -4.65 3.87
N ALA A 30 29.91 -5.62 3.24
CA ALA A 30 28.47 -5.87 3.42
C ALA A 30 28.14 -6.39 4.83
N THR A 31 28.88 -5.96 5.86
CA THR A 31 28.73 -6.32 7.27
C THR A 31 27.46 -5.73 7.90
N SER A 32 26.72 -4.88 7.18
CA SER A 32 25.44 -4.29 7.60
C SER A 32 24.28 -5.29 7.73
N ALA A 33 24.40 -6.52 7.22
CA ALA A 33 23.30 -7.48 7.33
C ALA A 33 23.13 -8.03 8.76
N LEU A 34 24.23 -8.12 9.53
CA LEU A 34 24.23 -8.73 10.88
C LEU A 34 24.11 -7.71 12.01
N THR A 35 24.40 -6.44 11.74
CA THR A 35 24.20 -5.33 12.68
C THR A 35 23.19 -4.37 12.08
N PRO A 36 22.05 -4.14 12.77
CA PRO A 36 21.92 -4.30 14.21
C PRO A 36 21.32 -5.65 14.66
N TRP A 37 21.80 -6.15 15.80
CA TRP A 37 21.31 -7.38 16.44
C TRP A 37 19.79 -7.36 16.74
N TRP A 38 19.21 -6.16 16.93
CA TRP A 38 17.77 -6.00 17.18
C TRP A 38 16.92 -6.47 16.00
N ARG A 39 17.46 -6.60 14.79
CA ARG A 39 16.73 -7.18 13.64
C ARG A 39 16.31 -8.62 13.94
N TRP A 40 17.12 -9.37 14.68
CA TRP A 40 16.80 -10.73 15.10
C TRP A 40 15.63 -10.78 16.08
N LEU A 41 15.40 -9.71 16.86
CA LEU A 41 14.23 -9.59 17.75
C LEU A 41 12.91 -9.61 16.97
N PHE A 42 12.91 -9.16 15.71
CA PHE A 42 11.73 -9.20 14.85
C PHE A 42 11.74 -10.41 13.92
N LEU A 43 12.90 -10.77 13.39
CA LEU A 43 13.03 -11.84 12.41
C LEU A 43 12.78 -13.23 13.02
N LEU A 44 13.34 -13.52 14.20
CA LEU A 44 13.15 -14.84 14.82
C LEU A 44 11.70 -15.08 15.24
N PRO A 45 11.01 -14.16 15.94
CA PRO A 45 9.59 -14.35 16.25
C PRO A 45 8.71 -14.37 15.01
N GLY A 46 9.00 -13.53 14.01
CA GLY A 46 8.26 -13.53 12.74
C GLY A 46 8.38 -14.87 12.02
N LEU A 47 9.61 -15.40 11.89
CA LEU A 47 9.84 -16.70 11.27
C LEU A 47 9.22 -17.84 12.09
N ALA A 48 9.35 -17.81 13.42
CA ALA A 48 8.71 -18.78 14.30
C ALA A 48 7.18 -18.77 14.14
N ALA A 49 6.56 -17.59 14.03
CA ALA A 49 5.13 -17.46 13.77
C ALA A 49 4.72 -18.04 12.40
N VAL A 50 5.52 -17.80 11.34
CA VAL A 50 5.29 -18.39 10.01
C VAL A 50 5.38 -19.91 10.06
N VAL A 51 6.43 -20.47 10.68
CA VAL A 51 6.60 -21.92 10.82
C VAL A 51 5.47 -22.54 11.64
N TYR A 52 5.09 -21.91 12.75
CA TYR A 52 3.99 -22.36 13.59
C TYR A 52 2.65 -22.35 12.84
N GLY A 53 2.36 -21.26 12.11
CA GLY A 53 1.15 -21.15 11.28
C GLY A 53 1.12 -22.18 10.16
N ALA A 54 2.25 -22.38 9.46
CA ALA A 54 2.37 -23.40 8.41
C ALA A 54 2.19 -24.82 8.97
N HIS A 55 2.80 -25.12 10.12
CA HIS A 55 2.61 -26.39 10.79
C HIS A 55 1.16 -26.62 11.19
N GLY A 56 0.50 -25.61 11.78
CA GLY A 56 -0.92 -25.67 12.13
C GLY A 56 -1.81 -25.90 10.91
N LEU A 57 -1.54 -25.22 9.79
CA LEU A 57 -2.29 -25.37 8.55
C LEU A 57 -2.15 -26.79 7.97
N LEU A 58 -0.93 -27.32 7.93
CA LEU A 58 -0.64 -28.66 7.39
C LEU A 58 -1.17 -29.78 8.29
N THR A 59 -1.25 -29.56 9.60
CA THR A 59 -1.76 -30.54 10.57
C THR A 59 -3.25 -30.40 10.88
N ALA A 60 -3.92 -29.36 10.36
CA ALA A 60 -5.34 -29.12 10.58
C ALA A 60 -6.25 -30.22 10.01
N GLY A 61 -5.75 -31.03 9.07
CA GLY A 61 -6.54 -32.05 8.37
C GLY A 61 -7.78 -31.43 7.71
N GLY A 62 -8.94 -32.06 7.87
CA GLY A 62 -10.20 -31.56 7.29
C GLY A 62 -10.81 -30.33 7.96
N ARG A 63 -10.20 -29.78 9.01
CA ARG A 63 -10.73 -28.59 9.73
C ARG A 63 -10.57 -27.31 8.92
N VAL A 64 -9.58 -27.28 8.01
CA VAL A 64 -9.32 -26.14 7.14
C VAL A 64 -9.48 -26.60 5.69
N PRO A 65 -10.42 -26.04 4.92
CA PRO A 65 -10.50 -26.27 3.49
C PRO A 65 -9.31 -25.60 2.80
N LEU A 66 -8.21 -26.34 2.62
CA LEU A 66 -6.92 -25.80 2.16
C LEU A 66 -7.02 -25.12 0.79
N ALA A 67 -7.86 -25.65 -0.11
CA ALA A 67 -8.10 -25.03 -1.41
C ALA A 67 -8.73 -23.63 -1.28
N SER A 68 -9.81 -23.50 -0.52
CA SER A 68 -10.46 -22.20 -0.28
C SER A 68 -9.53 -21.22 0.45
N TRP A 69 -8.74 -21.72 1.41
CA TRP A 69 -7.72 -20.92 2.08
C TRP A 69 -6.65 -20.42 1.11
N LEU A 70 -6.12 -21.30 0.24
CA LEU A 70 -5.14 -20.93 -0.78
C LEU A 70 -5.71 -19.92 -1.77
N THR A 71 -6.95 -20.12 -2.22
CA THR A 71 -7.62 -19.17 -3.11
C THR A 71 -7.75 -17.79 -2.45
N TRP A 72 -8.13 -17.72 -1.18
CA TRP A 72 -8.21 -16.45 -0.46
C TRP A 72 -6.83 -15.82 -0.25
N PHE A 73 -5.84 -16.60 0.19
CA PHE A 73 -4.48 -16.12 0.49
C PHE A 73 -3.77 -15.61 -0.77
N VAL A 74 -3.65 -16.48 -1.79
CA VAL A 74 -3.00 -16.14 -3.06
C VAL A 74 -3.83 -15.12 -3.83
N GLY A 75 -5.15 -15.29 -3.87
CA GLY A 75 -6.05 -14.37 -4.56
C GLY A 75 -5.98 -12.95 -4.00
N SER A 76 -5.90 -12.78 -2.68
CA SER A 76 -5.77 -11.46 -2.04
C SER A 76 -4.42 -10.81 -2.36
N ALA A 77 -3.33 -11.58 -2.34
CA ALA A 77 -2.00 -11.08 -2.70
C ALA A 77 -1.95 -10.62 -4.17
N LEU A 78 -2.49 -11.44 -5.08
CA LEU A 78 -2.56 -11.09 -6.50
C LEU A 78 -3.47 -9.88 -6.75
N LEU A 79 -4.63 -9.81 -6.11
CA LEU A 79 -5.52 -8.64 -6.21
C LEU A 79 -4.81 -7.36 -5.76
N HIS A 80 -4.04 -7.42 -4.67
CA HIS A 80 -3.28 -6.29 -4.20
C HIS A 80 -2.19 -5.87 -5.19
N ASP A 81 -1.32 -6.80 -5.59
CA ASP A 81 -0.13 -6.47 -6.36
C ASP A 81 -0.44 -6.16 -7.83
N LEU A 82 -1.47 -6.78 -8.40
CA LEU A 82 -1.84 -6.60 -9.80
C LEU A 82 -2.92 -5.54 -10.02
N VAL A 83 -3.69 -5.16 -8.98
CA VAL A 83 -4.78 -4.20 -9.13
C VAL A 83 -4.61 -3.01 -8.19
N LEU A 84 -4.59 -3.23 -6.87
CA LEU A 84 -4.60 -2.13 -5.91
C LEU A 84 -3.34 -1.27 -6.00
N ALA A 85 -2.16 -1.90 -6.02
CA ALA A 85 -0.89 -1.19 -6.11
C ALA A 85 -0.75 -0.41 -7.44
N PRO A 86 -1.01 -0.98 -8.62
CA PRO A 86 -0.98 -0.24 -9.89
C PRO A 86 -1.97 0.93 -9.94
N VAL A 87 -3.21 0.73 -9.45
CA VAL A 87 -4.21 1.81 -9.37
C VAL A 87 -3.71 2.93 -8.46
N TRP A 88 -3.16 2.59 -7.30
CA TRP A 88 -2.65 3.57 -6.34
C TRP A 88 -1.46 4.36 -6.91
N ILE A 89 -0.54 3.68 -7.58
CA ILE A 89 0.58 4.30 -8.30
C ILE A 89 0.06 5.24 -9.39
N GLY A 90 -0.92 4.80 -10.19
CA GLY A 90 -1.54 5.61 -11.24
C GLY A 90 -2.22 6.87 -10.69
N LEU A 91 -2.95 6.76 -9.58
CA LEU A 91 -3.57 7.90 -8.88
C LEU A 91 -2.50 8.85 -8.33
N GLY A 92 -1.44 8.31 -7.72
CA GLY A 92 -0.29 9.09 -7.26
C GLY A 92 0.35 9.87 -8.40
N TRP A 93 0.64 9.20 -9.51
CA TRP A 93 1.18 9.83 -10.72
C TRP A 93 0.24 10.92 -11.25
N LEU A 94 -1.06 10.64 -11.38
CA LEU A 94 -2.05 11.61 -11.85
C LEU A 94 -2.12 12.83 -10.93
N SER A 95 -2.03 12.62 -9.61
CA SER A 95 -2.01 13.72 -8.63
C SER A 95 -0.82 14.65 -8.85
N THR A 96 0.33 14.13 -9.30
CA THR A 96 1.50 14.96 -9.59
C THR A 96 1.32 15.82 -10.84
N ARG A 97 0.51 15.35 -11.80
CA ARG A 97 0.20 16.03 -13.06
C ARG A 97 -0.89 17.08 -12.91
N LEU A 98 -1.92 16.78 -12.11
CA LEU A 98 -3.12 17.62 -12.01
C LEU A 98 -3.11 18.59 -10.83
N LEU A 99 -2.35 18.31 -9.75
CA LEU A 99 -2.45 19.07 -8.50
C LEU A 99 -1.17 19.83 -8.14
N PRO A 100 -1.30 21.08 -7.63
CA PRO A 100 -0.22 21.78 -6.95
C PRO A 100 0.32 20.96 -5.76
N ARG A 101 1.61 21.08 -5.46
CA ARG A 101 2.27 20.32 -4.37
C ARG A 101 1.51 20.41 -3.04
N ALA A 102 1.02 21.60 -2.68
CA ALA A 102 0.29 21.84 -1.43
C ALA A 102 -1.08 21.12 -1.36
N ALA A 103 -1.69 20.78 -2.50
CA ALA A 103 -2.99 20.11 -2.56
C ALA A 103 -2.89 18.57 -2.59
N ARG A 104 -1.69 18.00 -2.75
CA ARG A 104 -1.50 16.54 -2.89
C ARG A 104 -1.82 15.76 -1.61
N PRO A 105 -1.33 16.13 -0.42
CA PRO A 105 -1.61 15.35 0.79
C PRO A 105 -3.12 15.22 1.10
N PRO A 106 -3.94 16.29 1.06
CA PRO A 106 -5.38 16.18 1.26
C PRO A 106 -6.06 15.17 0.32
N VAL A 107 -5.70 15.19 -0.96
CA VAL A 107 -6.30 14.33 -1.97
C VAL A 107 -5.87 12.87 -1.79
N VAL A 108 -4.59 12.62 -1.47
CA VAL A 108 -4.11 11.27 -1.18
C VAL A 108 -4.81 10.68 0.05
N VAL A 109 -4.98 11.48 1.11
CA VAL A 109 -5.69 11.04 2.32
C VAL A 109 -7.16 10.74 2.00
N ALA A 110 -7.86 11.63 1.30
CA ALA A 110 -9.26 11.39 0.91
C ALA A 110 -9.43 10.15 0.03
N ALA A 111 -8.54 9.94 -0.94
CA ALA A 111 -8.56 8.76 -1.79
C ALA A 111 -8.33 7.48 -0.97
N ALA A 112 -7.39 7.49 -0.02
CA ALA A 112 -7.09 6.34 0.83
C ALA A 112 -8.29 5.99 1.73
N VAL A 113 -8.83 6.99 2.41
CA VAL A 113 -10.00 6.82 3.29
C VAL A 113 -11.20 6.32 2.49
N THR A 114 -11.50 6.96 1.35
CA THR A 114 -12.61 6.54 0.48
C THR A 114 -12.41 5.11 -0.03
N GLY A 115 -11.19 4.76 -0.44
CA GLY A 115 -10.86 3.41 -0.91
C GLY A 115 -11.09 2.35 0.17
N VAL A 116 -10.62 2.59 1.39
CA VAL A 116 -10.83 1.67 2.54
C VAL A 116 -12.32 1.54 2.86
N LEU A 117 -13.04 2.66 2.97
CA LEU A 117 -14.49 2.63 3.21
C LEU A 117 -15.23 1.89 2.11
N THR A 118 -14.82 2.07 0.86
CA THR A 118 -15.38 1.34 -0.28
C THR A 118 -15.14 -0.15 -0.13
N LEU A 119 -13.92 -0.61 0.17
CA LEU A 119 -13.62 -2.04 0.34
C LEU A 119 -14.44 -2.67 1.48
N VAL A 120 -14.63 -1.95 2.58
CA VAL A 120 -15.45 -2.42 3.73
C VAL A 120 -16.94 -2.45 3.37
N ALA A 121 -17.44 -1.43 2.67
CA ALA A 121 -18.85 -1.31 2.32
C ALA A 121 -19.24 -2.19 1.11
N LEU A 122 -18.29 -2.53 0.24
CA LEU A 122 -18.50 -3.23 -1.02
C LEU A 122 -19.37 -4.49 -0.91
N PRO A 123 -19.15 -5.43 0.03
CA PRO A 123 -20.00 -6.61 0.12
C PRO A 123 -21.47 -6.26 0.38
N PHE A 124 -21.74 -5.24 1.19
CA PHE A 124 -23.10 -4.80 1.50
C PHE A 124 -23.75 -4.08 0.31
N VAL A 125 -22.97 -3.28 -0.42
CA VAL A 125 -23.42 -2.64 -1.67
C VAL A 125 -23.77 -3.68 -2.73
N LEU A 126 -23.00 -4.78 -2.80
CA LEU A 126 -23.26 -5.90 -3.71
C LEU A 126 -24.39 -6.82 -3.23
N GLY A 127 -24.99 -6.54 -2.07
CA GLY A 127 -26.09 -7.33 -1.52
C GLY A 127 -25.68 -8.68 -0.93
N PHE A 128 -24.39 -8.91 -0.65
CA PHE A 128 -23.96 -10.13 0.02
C PHE A 128 -24.60 -10.20 1.42
N GLY A 129 -25.32 -11.29 1.68
CA GLY A 129 -26.07 -11.50 2.93
C GLY A 129 -27.50 -10.95 2.92
N ALA A 130 -27.98 -10.42 1.78
CA ALA A 130 -29.38 -10.04 1.64
C ALA A 130 -30.27 -11.29 1.51
N ASP A 131 -31.43 -11.27 2.17
CA ASP A 131 -32.46 -12.30 2.07
C ASP A 131 -33.77 -11.65 1.61
N PRO A 132 -34.31 -12.04 0.44
CA PRO A 132 -35.61 -11.53 -0.03
C PRO A 132 -36.78 -11.83 0.91
N ALA A 133 -36.63 -12.82 1.80
CA ALA A 133 -37.64 -13.16 2.80
C ALA A 133 -37.49 -12.34 4.10
N ASN A 134 -36.39 -11.58 4.26
CA ASN A 134 -36.14 -10.78 5.44
C ASN A 134 -35.30 -9.53 5.15
N ASP A 135 -35.99 -8.42 4.94
CA ASP A 135 -35.40 -7.10 4.67
C ASP A 135 -34.58 -6.53 5.86
N SER A 136 -34.62 -7.15 7.05
CA SER A 136 -33.85 -6.69 8.21
C SER A 136 -32.35 -6.96 8.11
N PHE A 137 -31.88 -7.81 7.18
CA PHE A 137 -30.46 -8.13 7.06
C PHE A 137 -29.64 -7.01 6.41
N LEU A 138 -30.19 -6.34 5.40
CA LEU A 138 -29.59 -5.15 4.76
C LEU A 138 -30.64 -4.03 4.65
N PRO A 139 -31.03 -3.42 5.78
CA PRO A 139 -32.15 -2.48 5.80
C PRO A 139 -31.81 -1.11 5.20
N ARG A 140 -30.53 -0.86 4.91
CA ARG A 140 -30.03 0.44 4.43
C ARG A 140 -29.59 0.35 2.98
N ASP A 141 -29.76 1.45 2.26
CA ASP A 141 -29.10 1.66 0.98
C ASP A 141 -27.62 1.99 1.22
N TYR A 142 -26.79 0.96 1.33
CA TYR A 142 -25.35 1.08 1.57
C TYR A 142 -24.64 1.80 0.42
N GLY A 143 -25.17 1.74 -0.80
CA GLY A 143 -24.61 2.46 -1.95
C GLY A 143 -24.76 3.96 -1.77
N ARG A 144 -25.97 4.43 -1.46
CA ARG A 144 -26.25 5.83 -1.15
C ARG A 144 -25.45 6.30 0.05
N ASP A 145 -25.43 5.53 1.13
CA ASP A 145 -24.75 5.93 2.36
C ASP A 145 -23.22 6.01 2.17
N LEU A 146 -22.62 5.09 1.41
CA LEU A 146 -21.20 5.15 1.03
C LEU A 146 -20.90 6.42 0.22
N LEU A 147 -21.74 6.75 -0.77
CA LEU A 147 -21.57 7.96 -1.58
C LEU A 147 -21.64 9.24 -0.73
N LEU A 148 -22.56 9.30 0.23
CA LEU A 148 -22.68 10.44 1.15
C LEU A 148 -21.44 10.59 2.04
N VAL A 149 -20.91 9.49 2.57
CA VAL A 149 -19.69 9.51 3.39
C VAL A 149 -18.48 9.89 2.54
N ALA A 150 -18.34 9.32 1.35
CA ALA A 150 -17.27 9.67 0.42
C ALA A 150 -17.33 11.16 0.06
N LEU A 151 -18.52 11.69 -0.25
CA LEU A 151 -18.72 13.11 -0.52
C LEU A 151 -18.25 13.98 0.65
N ALA A 152 -18.63 13.63 1.88
CA ALA A 152 -18.19 14.36 3.07
C ALA A 152 -16.65 14.37 3.22
N VAL A 153 -16.01 13.21 3.02
CA VAL A 153 -14.54 13.09 3.04
C VAL A 153 -13.90 14.00 1.99
N TRP A 154 -14.42 14.01 0.75
CA TRP A 154 -13.90 14.84 -0.33
C TRP A 154 -14.15 16.32 -0.13
N VAL A 155 -15.27 16.72 0.48
CA VAL A 155 -15.52 18.12 0.86
C VAL A 155 -14.47 18.60 1.87
N VAL A 156 -14.20 17.80 2.91
CA VAL A 156 -13.17 18.13 3.92
C VAL A 156 -11.79 18.25 3.27
N ALA A 157 -11.42 17.30 2.40
CA ALA A 157 -10.15 17.36 1.69
C ALA A 157 -10.05 18.52 0.70
N ALA A 158 -11.13 18.91 0.03
CA ALA A 158 -11.18 20.07 -0.83
C ALA A 158 -10.95 21.36 -0.04
N VAL A 159 -11.61 21.53 1.11
CA VAL A 159 -11.38 22.67 2.01
C VAL A 159 -9.92 22.69 2.47
N TRP A 160 -9.38 21.56 2.92
CA TRP A 160 -7.98 21.46 3.33
C TRP A 160 -7.01 21.82 2.20
N ALA A 161 -7.23 21.30 0.99
CA ALA A 161 -6.43 21.60 -0.18
C ALA A 161 -6.46 23.09 -0.55
N VAL A 162 -7.63 23.73 -0.53
CA VAL A 162 -7.78 25.16 -0.78
C VAL A 162 -7.01 25.98 0.25
N VAL A 163 -7.14 25.65 1.54
CA VAL A 163 -6.40 26.33 2.61
C VAL A 163 -4.89 26.17 2.44
N ALA A 164 -4.42 24.95 2.15
CA ALA A 164 -3.00 24.66 1.96
C ALA A 164 -2.42 25.43 0.77
N VAL A 165 -3.13 25.46 -0.36
CA VAL A 165 -2.71 26.21 -1.56
C VAL A 165 -2.74 27.72 -1.33
N ARG A 166 -3.71 28.24 -0.59
CA ARG A 166 -3.74 29.67 -0.23
C ARG A 166 -2.55 30.04 0.65
N ARG A 167 -2.27 29.24 1.68
CA ARG A 167 -1.11 29.47 2.57
C ARG A 167 0.23 29.40 1.83
N SER A 168 0.38 28.51 0.84
CA SER A 168 1.63 28.44 0.07
C SER A 168 1.85 29.60 -0.90
N ARG A 169 0.83 30.44 -1.13
CA ARG A 169 0.93 31.63 -2.00
C ARG A 169 1.14 32.93 -1.22
N VAL A 170 0.96 32.91 0.10
CA VAL A 170 1.22 34.05 0.97
C VAL A 170 2.66 33.89 1.49
N PRO A 171 3.59 34.75 1.08
CA PRO A 171 4.99 34.70 1.53
C PRO A 171 5.13 34.99 3.02
#